data_AF-A0A355TWR1-F1
#
_entry.id   AF-A0A355TWR1-F1
#
_cell.length_a   1.000
_cell.length_b   1.000
_cell.length_c   1.000
_cell.angle_alpha   90.00
_cell.angle_beta   90.00
_cell.angle_gamma   90.00
#
_symmetry.space_group_name_H-M   'P 1'
#
loop_
_entity.id
_entity.type
_entity.pdbx_description
1 polymer ?
#
loop_
_entity_poly.entity_id
_entity_poly.type
_entity_poly.pdbx_seq_one_letter_code
_entity_poly.pdbx_strand_id
1 'polypeptide(L)' 'METAVALFGSFDENIKLIEKEFNVRIMCRDSELKIDGDALNTSRACKVIESLLQFINRGEALSEQNIRYCISL' A
#
# COMPACT_ATOMS: atom_id res chain seq x y z
N MET A 1 15.26 2.30 -3.11
CA MET A 1 14.47 2.94 -4.17
C MET A 1 13.61 1.92 -4.94
N GLU A 2 14.02 0.65 -5.05
CA GLU A 2 13.23 -0.42 -5.71
C GLU A 2 11.90 -0.78 -5.01
N THR A 3 11.84 -0.71 -3.68
CA THR A 3 10.66 -1.13 -2.90
C THR A 3 9.44 -0.25 -3.15
N ALA A 4 9.66 1.06 -3.35
CA ALA A 4 8.61 2.03 -3.62
C ALA A 4 7.91 1.70 -4.95
N VAL A 5 8.68 1.48 -6.02
CA VAL A 5 8.16 1.19 -7.37
C VAL A 5 7.31 -0.09 -7.38
N ALA A 6 7.75 -1.14 -6.68
CA ALA A 6 6.96 -2.36 -6.55
C ALA A 6 5.67 -2.16 -5.74
N LEU A 7 5.68 -1.30 -4.72
CA LEU A 7 4.49 -0.98 -3.92
C LEU A 7 3.45 -0.19 -4.71
N PHE A 8 3.88 0.86 -5.45
CA PHE A 8 3.01 1.62 -6.34
C PHE A 8 2.43 0.74 -7.45
N GLY A 9 3.17 -0.27 -7.88
CA GLY A 9 2.80 -1.12 -9.01
C GLY A 9 2.88 -0.34 -10.33
N SER A 10 2.34 -0.91 -11.40
CA SER A 10 2.17 -0.15 -12.65
C SER A 10 1.17 0.98 -12.41
N PHE A 11 1.60 2.24 -12.62
CA PHE A 11 0.73 3.43 -12.60
C PHE A 11 0.00 3.74 -11.27
N ASP A 12 0.61 3.39 -10.12
CA ASP A 12 0.04 3.64 -8.78
C ASP A 12 -1.28 2.90 -8.51
N GLU A 13 -1.58 1.85 -9.29
CA GLU A 13 -2.87 1.16 -9.24
C GLU A 13 -3.14 0.49 -7.88
N ASN A 14 -2.09 -0.09 -7.27
CA ASN A 14 -2.17 -0.73 -5.96
C ASN A 14 -2.54 0.27 -4.86
N ILE A 15 -1.92 1.45 -4.89
CA ILE A 15 -2.16 2.50 -3.90
C ILE A 15 -3.55 3.08 -4.07
N LYS A 16 -4.00 3.34 -5.30
CA LYS A 16 -5.36 3.82 -5.57
C LYS A 16 -6.44 2.86 -5.07
N LEU A 17 -6.18 1.55 -5.14
CA LEU A 17 -7.10 0.53 -4.66
C LEU A 17 -7.22 0.60 -3.12
N ILE A 18 -6.09 0.73 -2.42
CA ILE A 18 -6.05 0.91 -0.95
C ILE A 18 -6.71 2.24 -0.55
N GLU A 19 -6.40 3.34 -1.25
CA GLU A 19 -7.01 4.65 -1.03
C GLU A 19 -8.53 4.58 -1.14
N LYS A 20 -9.03 3.90 -2.17
CA LYS A 20 -10.48 3.77 -2.40
C LYS A 20 -11.16 2.88 -1.37
N GLU A 21 -10.53 1.78 -0.96
CA GLU A 21 -11.14 0.83 -0.04
C GLU A 21 -11.16 1.34 1.41
N PHE A 22 -10.08 1.97 1.86
CA PHE A 22 -10.01 2.56 3.20
C PHE A 22 -10.46 4.02 3.23
N ASN A 23 -10.84 4.60 2.08
CA ASN A 23 -11.22 6.00 1.96
C ASN A 23 -10.15 6.93 2.58
N VAL A 24 -8.87 6.66 2.27
CA VAL A 24 -7.69 7.42 2.70
C VAL A 24 -6.98 8.01 1.49
N ARG A 25 -6.14 9.01 1.72
CA ARG A 25 -5.25 9.59 0.72
C ARG A 25 -3.81 9.22 1.04
N ILE A 26 -3.10 8.63 0.10
CA ILE A 26 -1.73 8.19 0.23
C ILE A 26 -0.85 9.04 -0.69
N MET A 27 0.16 9.70 -0.13
CA MET A 27 1.09 10.54 -0.88
C MET A 27 2.52 10.11 -0.61
N CYS A 28 3.29 9.86 -1.67
CA CYS A 28 4.71 9.55 -1.55
C CYS A 28 5.54 10.75 -1.99
N ARG A 29 6.35 11.30 -1.10
CA ARG A 29 7.20 12.46 -1.38
C ARG A 29 8.57 12.28 -0.74
N ASP A 30 9.64 12.47 -1.52
CA ASP A 30 11.02 12.44 -1.00
C ASP A 30 11.39 11.17 -0.19
N SER A 31 10.81 10.02 -0.55
CA SER A 31 10.90 8.73 0.16
C SER A 31 10.08 8.59 1.44
N GLU A 32 9.26 9.59 1.78
CA GLU A 32 8.27 9.49 2.85
C GLU A 32 6.88 9.17 2.29
N LEU A 33 6.17 8.30 2.99
CA LEU A 33 4.82 7.85 2.64
C LEU A 33 3.86 8.43 3.67
N LYS A 34 3.07 9.42 3.25
CA LYS A 34 2.02 10.05 4.05
C LYS A 34 0.68 9.39 3.78
N ILE A 35 -0.07 9.13 4.83
CA ILE A 35 -1.45 8.62 4.76
C ILE A 35 -2.33 9.60 5.53
N ASP A 36 -3.30 10.19 4.84
CA ASP A 36 -4.26 11.15 5.37
C ASP A 36 -5.66 10.54 5.32
N GLY A 37 -6.39 10.61 6.43
CA GLY A 37 -7.74 10.04 6.54
C GLY A 37 -8.14 9.78 7.99
N ASP A 38 -9.24 9.08 8.18
CA ASP A 38 -9.71 8.67 9.51
C ASP A 38 -8.68 7.82 10.25
N ALA A 39 -8.56 8.00 11.57
CA ALA A 39 -7.57 7.30 12.40
C ALA A 39 -7.67 5.76 12.29
N LEU A 40 -8.90 5.24 12.22
CA LEU A 40 -9.17 3.81 12.02
C LEU A 40 -8.69 3.33 10.64
N ASN A 41 -8.94 4.12 9.61
CA ASN A 41 -8.65 3.77 8.22
C ASN A 41 -7.17 3.93 7.89
N THR A 42 -6.52 5.00 8.37
CA THR A 42 -5.07 5.19 8.28
C THR A 42 -4.33 4.06 8.98
N SER A 43 -4.78 3.62 10.16
CA SER A 43 -4.20 2.46 10.85
C SER A 43 -4.30 1.18 10.03
N ARG A 44 -5.46 0.91 9.41
CA ARG A 44 -5.66 -0.26 8.53
C ARG A 44 -4.80 -0.17 7.27
N ALA A 45 -4.83 0.96 6.57
CA ALA A 45 -4.03 1.18 5.38
C ALA A 45 -2.52 1.04 5.66
N CYS A 46 -2.06 1.53 6.81
CA CYS A 46 -0.67 1.37 7.23
C CYS A 46 -0.28 -0.12 7.39
N LYS A 47 -1.12 -0.93 8.06
CA LYS A 47 -0.88 -2.38 8.20
C LYS A 47 -0.82 -3.11 6.86
N VAL A 48 -1.71 -2.74 5.93
CA VAL A 48 -1.72 -3.29 4.57
C VAL A 48 -0.42 -2.95 3.87
N ILE A 49 -0.01 -1.67 3.89
CA ILE A 49 1.22 -1.21 3.27
C ILE A 49 2.45 -1.88 3.89
N GLU A 50 2.53 -2.01 5.21
CA GLU A 50 3.61 -2.75 5.88
C GLU A 50 3.68 -4.20 5.43
N SER A 51 2.53 -4.88 5.32
CA SER A 51 2.47 -6.26 4.84
C SER A 51 2.97 -6.36 3.40
N LEU A 52 2.52 -5.47 2.52
CA LEU A 52 2.97 -5.40 1.13
C LEU A 52 4.48 -5.11 1.03
N LEU A 53 5.01 -4.21 1.86
CA LEU A 53 6.45 -3.95 1.96
C LEU A 53 7.22 -5.19 2.42
N GLN A 54 6.67 -5.99 3.33
CA GLN A 54 7.31 -7.25 3.72
C GLN A 54 7.36 -8.26 2.57
N PHE A 55 6.31 -8.38 1.76
CA PHE A 55 6.31 -9.22 0.55
C PHE A 55 7.41 -8.77 -0.43
N ILE A 56 7.49 -7.47 -0.71
CA ILE A 56 8.52 -6.92 -1.61
C ILE A 56 9.93 -7.14 -1.04
N ASN A 57 10.13 -6.91 0.27
CA ASN A 57 11.43 -7.13 0.92
C ASN A 57 11.86 -8.60 0.90
N ARG A 58 10.92 -9.54 0.83
CA ARG A 58 11.19 -10.97 0.65
C ARG A 58 11.52 -11.33 -0.81
N GLY A 59 11.39 -10.40 -1.75
CA GLY A 59 11.55 -10.64 -3.18
C GLY A 59 10.32 -11.28 -3.83
N GLU A 60 9.17 -11.27 -3.17
CA GLU A 60 7.91 -11.77 -3.74
C GLU A 60 7.24 -10.68 -4.58
N ALA A 61 6.77 -11.05 -5.77
CA ALA A 61 5.99 -10.15 -6.61
C ALA A 61 4.61 -9.92 -5.99
N LEU A 62 4.21 -8.65 -5.86
CA LEU A 62 2.85 -8.31 -5.45
C LEU A 62 1.87 -8.69 -6.56
N SER A 63 1.08 -9.72 -6.32
CA SER A 63 -0.06 -10.08 -7.17
C SER A 63 -1.33 -9.36 -6.69
N GLU A 64 -2.31 -9.16 -7.58
CA GLU A 64 -3.63 -8.61 -7.21
C GLU A 64 -4.29 -9.41 -6.08
N GLN A 65 -4.10 -10.74 -6.07
CA GLN A 65 -4.61 -11.60 -5.00
C GLN A 65 -3.97 -11.29 -3.64
N ASN A 66 -2.65 -11.09 -3.59
CA ASN A 66 -1.96 -10.74 -2.34
C ASN A 66 -2.43 -9.39 -1.81
N ILE A 67 -2.64 -8.42 -2.72
CA ILE A 67 -3.12 -7.09 -2.37
C ILE A 67 -4.54 -7.18 -1.81
N ARG A 68 -5.46 -7.85 -2.52
CA ARG A 68 -6.85 -8.05 -2.06
C ARG A 68 -6.91 -8.82 -0.74
N TYR A 69 -6.04 -9.80 -0.56
CA TYR A 69 -5.92 -10.55 0.69
C TYR A 69 -5.49 -9.64 1.86
N CYS A 70 -4.47 -8.81 1.65
CA CYS A 70 -4.03 -7.85 2.68
C CYS A 70 -5.13 -6.82 3.01
N ILE A 71 -5.88 -6.36 2.00
CA ILE A 71 -6.98 -5.41 2.19
C ILE A 71 -8.16 -6.03 2.95
N SER A 72 -8.42 -7.33 2.76
CA SER A 72 -9.51 -8.05 3.41
C SER A 72 -9.21 -8.50 4.85
N LEU A 73 -7.98 -8.28 5.33
CA LEU A 73 -7.48 -8.68 6.65
C LEU A 73 -7.73 -7.59 7.71
#